data_AF-A0A940ZVK7-F1
#
_entry.id   AF-A0A940ZVK7-F1
#
_cell.length_a   1.000
_cell.length_b   1.000
_cell.length_c   1.000
_cell.angle_alpha   90.00
_cell.angle_beta   90.00
_cell.angle_gamma   90.00
#
_symmetry.space_group_name_H-M   'P 1'
#
loop_
_entity.id
_entity.type
_entity.pdbx_description
1 polymer ?
#
loop_
_entity_poly.entity_id
_entity_poly.type
_entity_poly.pdbx_seq_one_letter_code
_entity_poly.pdbx_strand_id
1 'polypeptide(L)'
;CFCVAEGANMPSTPEAIEVYLANGVLYGPAKAANAGGVATSGLEMCQNSARLSWTFEEVDARLKTIMISIFKSCESAAIEYGMPGNYMAGANIAGFLKVAEAMKAQGCV
;
A
#
# COMPACT_ATOMS: atom_id res chain seq x y z
N CYS A 1 -14.38 15.45 9.69
CA CYS A 1 -13.27 14.53 9.38
C CYS A 1 -12.98 14.65 7.89
N PHE A 2 -11.73 14.78 7.46
CA PHE A 2 -11.39 14.95 6.03
C PHE A 2 -10.67 13.73 5.43
N CYS A 3 -10.10 12.86 6.27
CA CYS A 3 -9.38 11.67 5.84
C CYS A 3 -9.48 10.58 6.92
N VAL A 4 -9.56 9.32 6.50
CA VAL A 4 -9.45 8.12 7.33
C VAL A 4 -8.34 7.25 6.74
N ALA A 5 -7.36 6.87 7.55
CA ALA A 5 -6.29 5.95 7.16
C ALA A 5 -6.25 4.77 8.14
N GLU A 6 -6.43 3.55 7.63
CA GLU A 6 -6.57 2.37 8.48
C GLU A 6 -5.22 1.83 8.95
N GLY A 7 -4.98 1.85 10.26
CA GLY A 7 -3.81 1.22 10.89
C GLY A 7 -4.00 -0.27 11.18
N ALA A 8 -5.20 -0.67 11.60
CA ALA A 8 -5.55 -2.07 11.83
C ALA A 8 -5.90 -2.78 10.51
N ASN A 9 -6.02 -4.11 10.53
CA ASN A 9 -6.44 -4.89 9.37
C ASN A 9 -7.98 -4.91 9.26
N MET A 10 -8.49 -4.21 8.24
CA MET A 10 -9.93 -4.07 7.93
C MET A 10 -10.79 -3.61 9.13
N PRO A 11 -10.47 -2.48 9.79
CA PRO A 11 -11.26 -1.96 10.90
C PRO A 11 -12.61 -1.38 10.47
N SER A 12 -12.73 -0.87 9.24
CA SER A 12 -13.99 -0.29 8.73
C SER A 12 -14.81 -1.36 8.02
N THR A 13 -16.11 -1.41 8.28
CA THR A 13 -17.03 -2.25 7.51
C THR A 13 -17.25 -1.67 6.11
N PRO A 14 -17.69 -2.46 5.11
CA PRO A 14 -18.01 -1.95 3.78
C PRO A 14 -18.96 -0.74 3.80
N GLU A 15 -19.98 -0.78 4.65
CA GLU A 15 -20.97 0.30 4.79
C GLU A 15 -20.31 1.58 5.33
N ALA A 16 -19.34 1.46 6.24
CA ALA A 16 -18.59 2.61 6.74
C ALA A 16 -17.74 3.24 5.62
N ILE A 17 -17.12 2.43 4.77
CA ILE A 17 -16.32 2.89 3.63
C ILE A 17 -17.19 3.63 2.62
N GLU A 18 -18.39 3.11 2.32
CA GLU A 18 -19.35 3.78 1.45
C GLU A 18 -19.74 5.17 1.99
N VAL A 19 -19.97 5.27 3.30
CA VAL A 19 -20.24 6.57 3.96
C VAL A 19 -19.05 7.52 3.81
N TYR A 20 -17.81 7.05 3.96
CA TYR A 20 -16.62 7.89 3.78
C TYR A 20 -16.55 8.46 2.36
N LEU A 21 -16.70 7.58 1.36
CA LEU A 21 -16.62 7.95 -0.06
C LEU A 21 -17.77 8.89 -0.46
N ALA A 22 -19.00 8.61 -0.02
CA ALA A 22 -20.18 9.43 -0.32
C ALA A 22 -20.08 10.86 0.28
N ASN A 23 -19.33 11.03 1.36
CA ASN A 23 -19.13 12.31 2.03
C ASN A 23 -17.82 13.01 1.63
N GLY A 24 -17.11 12.51 0.60
CA GLY A 24 -15.86 13.10 0.13
C GLY A 24 -14.70 13.00 1.13
N VAL A 25 -14.78 12.07 2.08
CA VAL A 25 -13.67 11.77 3.01
C VAL A 25 -12.63 10.93 2.28
N LEU A 26 -11.38 11.38 2.30
CA LEU A 26 -10.28 10.60 1.72
C LEU A 26 -10.12 9.29 2.49
N TYR A 27 -10.05 8.18 1.78
CA TYR A 27 -9.98 6.86 2.40
C TYR A 27 -8.69 6.12 2.03
N GLY A 28 -7.82 5.93 3.02
CA GLY A 28 -6.58 5.17 2.95
C GLY A 28 -6.79 3.72 3.43
N PRO A 29 -6.86 2.73 2.51
CA PRO A 29 -7.17 1.35 2.88
C PRO A 29 -6.04 0.69 3.68
N ALA A 30 -6.38 -0.21 4.60
CA ALA A 30 -5.42 -0.90 5.48
C ALA A 30 -4.21 -1.47 4.72
N LYS A 31 -4.47 -2.21 3.63
CA LYS A 31 -3.43 -2.86 2.79
C LYS A 31 -2.35 -1.92 2.24
N ALA A 32 -2.61 -0.61 2.20
CA ALA A 32 -1.65 0.40 1.80
C ALA A 32 -1.14 1.19 3.01
N ALA A 33 -2.05 1.66 3.87
CA ALA A 33 -1.72 2.54 4.99
C ALA A 33 -0.88 1.87 6.08
N ASN A 34 -1.14 0.59 6.38
CA ASN A 34 -0.42 -0.17 7.42
C ASN A 34 0.72 -1.04 6.89
N ALA A 35 1.02 -0.98 5.59
CA ALA A 35 2.03 -1.79 4.92
C ALA A 35 3.47 -1.54 5.43
N GLY A 36 3.69 -0.47 6.20
CA GLY A 36 4.99 -0.12 6.77
C GLY A 36 5.60 -1.20 7.65
N GLY A 37 4.79 -2.00 8.37
CA GLY A 37 5.29 -3.13 9.15
C GLY A 37 5.95 -4.19 8.26
N VAL A 38 5.24 -4.66 7.23
CA VAL A 38 5.76 -5.66 6.28
C VAL A 38 6.94 -5.09 5.47
N ALA A 39 6.88 -3.82 5.09
CA ALA A 39 8.00 -3.15 4.42
C ALA A 39 9.28 -3.17 5.27
N THR A 40 9.15 -2.89 6.57
CA THR A 40 10.28 -2.90 7.50
C THR A 40 10.82 -4.31 7.71
N SER A 41 9.97 -5.35 7.74
CA SER A 41 10.43 -6.75 7.72
C SER A 41 11.21 -7.08 6.45
N GLY A 42 10.81 -6.55 5.29
CA GLY A 42 11.60 -6.66 4.06
C GLY A 42 12.98 -6.00 4.17
N LEU A 43 13.06 -4.82 4.79
CA LEU A 43 14.33 -4.14 5.06
C LEU A 43 15.22 -4.95 6.03
N GLU A 44 14.63 -5.59 7.04
CA GLU A 44 15.32 -6.51 7.95
C GLU A 44 15.93 -7.70 7.19
N MET A 45 15.17 -8.33 6.28
CA MET A 45 15.68 -9.41 5.44
C MET A 45 16.85 -8.96 4.55
N CYS A 46 16.81 -7.73 4.02
CA CYS A 46 17.92 -7.15 3.25
C CYS A 46 19.17 -6.96 4.12
N GLN A 47 19.02 -6.42 5.34
CA GLN A 47 20.11 -6.25 6.30
C GLN A 47 20.77 -7.59 6.66
N ASN A 48 19.95 -8.61 6.96
CA ASN A 48 20.42 -9.95 7.28
C ASN A 48 21.19 -10.58 6.11
N SER A 49 20.68 -10.44 4.89
CA SER A 49 21.33 -10.97 3.68
C SER A 49 22.65 -10.27 3.36
N ALA A 50 22.73 -8.96 3.60
CA ALA A 50 23.94 -8.16 3.39
C ALA A 50 24.92 -8.21 4.58
N ARG A 51 24.51 -8.76 5.73
CA ARG A 51 25.25 -8.72 7.01
C ARG A 51 25.63 -7.30 7.44
N LEU A 52 24.71 -6.37 7.25
CA LEU A 52 24.84 -4.97 7.63
C LEU A 52 23.76 -4.61 8.65
N SER A 53 24.02 -3.58 9.44
CA SER A 53 23.02 -2.97 10.31
C SER A 53 22.95 -1.49 9.97
N TRP A 54 21.76 -1.04 9.58
CA TRP A 54 21.49 0.36 9.30
C TRP A 54 21.11 1.10 10.58
N THR A 55 21.40 2.39 10.59
CA THR A 55 20.91 3.32 11.60
C THR A 55 19.39 3.48 11.51
N PHE A 56 18.78 4.01 12.58
CA PHE A 56 17.35 4.29 12.60
C PHE A 56 16.96 5.25 11.47
N GLU A 57 17.77 6.29 11.24
CA GLU A 57 17.55 7.31 10.23
C GLU A 57 17.56 6.74 8.81
N GLU A 58 18.46 5.79 8.53
CA GLU A 58 18.51 5.09 7.24
C GLU A 58 17.28 4.21 7.02
N VAL A 59 16.83 3.49 8.06
CA VAL A 59 15.62 2.66 7.97
C VAL A 59 14.38 3.53 7.78
N ASP A 60 14.23 4.61 8.55
CA ASP A 60 13.11 5.55 8.46
C ASP A 60 13.07 6.25 7.08
N ALA A 61 14.21 6.69 6.54
CA ALA A 61 14.27 7.28 5.21
C ALA A 61 13.87 6.29 4.09
N ARG A 62 14.30 5.03 4.21
CA ARG A 62 13.89 3.95 3.29
C ARG A 62 12.40 3.65 3.41
N LEU A 63 11.88 3.53 4.64
CA LEU A 63 10.46 3.31 4.90
C LEU A 63 9.60 4.43 4.32
N LYS A 64 9.96 5.70 4.54
CA LYS A 64 9.28 6.86 3.94
C LYS A 64 9.22 6.76 2.42
N THR A 65 10.34 6.38 1.79
CA THR A 65 10.41 6.18 0.33
C THR A 65 9.45 5.08 -0.13
N ILE A 66 9.39 3.97 0.60
CA ILE A 66 8.48 2.85 0.31
C ILE A 66 7.03 3.30 0.43
N MET A 67 6.64 3.99 1.51
CA MET A 67 5.28 4.45 1.72
C MET A 67 4.83 5.46 0.65
N ILE A 68 5.72 6.37 0.24
CA ILE A 68 5.47 7.28 -0.89
C ILE A 68 5.25 6.51 -2.19
N SER A 69 6.07 5.47 -2.44
CA SER A 69 5.91 4.62 -3.62
C SER A 69 4.56 3.88 -3.61
N ILE A 70 4.14 3.34 -2.47
CA ILE A 70 2.84 2.66 -2.32
C ILE A 70 1.71 3.63 -2.65
N PHE A 71 1.73 4.84 -2.09
CA PHE A 71 0.73 5.87 -2.38
C PHE A 71 0.68 6.20 -3.88
N LYS A 72 1.82 6.47 -4.50
CA LYS A 72 1.91 6.77 -5.94
C LYS A 72 1.39 5.63 -6.81
N SER A 73 1.67 4.38 -6.46
CA SER A 73 1.14 3.21 -7.17
C SER A 73 -0.39 3.13 -7.05
N CYS A 74 -0.94 3.38 -5.86
CA CYS A 74 -2.39 3.39 -5.65
C CYS A 74 -3.05 4.51 -6.47
N GLU A 75 -2.51 5.73 -6.40
CA GLU A 75 -3.03 6.89 -7.15
C GLU A 75 -2.96 6.66 -8.67
N SER A 76 -1.81 6.20 -9.18
CA SER A 76 -1.62 5.95 -10.61
C SER A 76 -2.58 4.89 -11.13
N ALA A 77 -2.72 3.77 -10.42
CA ALA A 77 -3.66 2.71 -10.80
C ALA A 77 -5.12 3.18 -10.73
N ALA A 78 -5.47 3.98 -9.71
CA ALA A 78 -6.80 4.54 -9.60
C ALA A 78 -7.13 5.48 -10.79
N ILE A 79 -6.18 6.33 -11.19
CA ILE A 79 -6.33 7.22 -12.36
C ILE A 79 -6.43 6.42 -13.66
N GLU A 80 -5.53 5.46 -13.87
CA GLU A 80 -5.46 4.64 -15.09
C GLU A 80 -6.77 3.88 -15.35
N TYR A 81 -7.42 3.41 -14.29
CA TYR A 81 -8.68 2.67 -14.37
C TYR A 81 -9.93 3.54 -14.18
N GLY A 82 -9.80 4.87 -14.30
CA GLY A 82 -10.93 5.80 -14.32
C GLY A 82 -11.62 6.02 -12.98
N MET A 83 -10.92 5.75 -11.86
CA MET A 83 -11.41 5.95 -10.49
C MET A 83 -10.52 6.92 -9.69
N PRO A 84 -10.19 8.13 -10.20
CA PRO A 84 -9.29 9.06 -9.52
C PRO A 84 -9.76 9.37 -8.09
N GLY A 85 -8.82 9.38 -7.14
CA GLY A 85 -9.11 9.59 -5.71
C GLY A 85 -9.63 8.35 -4.97
N ASN A 86 -9.98 7.26 -5.67
CA ASN A 86 -10.35 6.00 -5.04
C ASN A 86 -9.12 5.13 -4.76
N TYR A 87 -8.43 5.39 -3.65
CA TYR A 87 -7.23 4.65 -3.26
C TYR A 87 -7.52 3.19 -2.87
N MET A 88 -8.75 2.84 -2.51
CA MET A 88 -9.15 1.45 -2.26
C MET A 88 -9.10 0.62 -3.54
N ALA A 89 -9.67 1.14 -4.63
CA ALA A 89 -9.61 0.52 -5.94
C ALA A 89 -8.16 0.49 -6.45
N GLY A 90 -7.45 1.61 -6.37
CA GLY A 90 -6.05 1.72 -6.79
C GLY A 90 -5.13 0.70 -6.09
N ALA A 91 -5.26 0.54 -4.77
CA ALA A 91 -4.47 -0.42 -4.01
C ALA A 91 -4.75 -1.88 -4.41
N ASN A 92 -6.02 -2.22 -4.69
CA ASN A 92 -6.40 -3.55 -5.15
C ASN A 92 -5.83 -3.84 -6.53
N ILE A 93 -5.99 -2.89 -7.47
CA ILE A 93 -5.55 -3.04 -8.85
C ILE A 93 -4.03 -3.16 -8.91
N ALA A 94 -3.30 -2.22 -8.29
CA ALA A 94 -1.84 -2.21 -8.31
C ALA A 94 -1.26 -3.50 -7.67
N GLY A 95 -1.82 -3.93 -6.53
CA GLY A 95 -1.40 -5.16 -5.86
C GLY A 95 -1.67 -6.40 -6.71
N PHE A 96 -2.87 -6.50 -7.30
CA PHE A 96 -3.26 -7.63 -8.13
C PHE A 96 -2.41 -7.72 -9.40
N LEU A 97 -2.26 -6.63 -10.16
CA LEU A 97 -1.50 -6.62 -11.42
C LEU A 97 -0.05 -7.06 -11.21
N LYS A 98 0.60 -6.61 -10.13
CA LYS A 98 1.96 -7.01 -9.81
C LYS A 98 2.10 -8.52 -9.63
N VAL A 99 1.14 -9.15 -8.95
CA VAL A 99 1.13 -10.60 -8.74
C VAL A 99 0.76 -11.33 -10.04
N ALA A 100 -0.29 -10.88 -10.73
CA ALA A 100 -0.77 -11.50 -11.96
C ALA A 100 0.29 -11.53 -13.07
N GLU A 101 1.02 -10.42 -13.27
CA GLU A 101 2.11 -10.37 -14.26
C GLU A 101 3.30 -11.26 -13.85
N ALA A 102 3.63 -11.33 -12.56
CA ALA A 102 4.67 -12.22 -12.07
C ALA A 102 4.29 -13.70 -12.27
N MET A 103 3.05 -14.08 -11.96
CA MET A 103 2.54 -15.44 -12.19
C MET A 103 2.55 -15.80 -13.68
N LYS A 104 2.08 -14.89 -14.54
CA LYS A 104 2.10 -15.09 -15.99
C LYS A 104 3.53 -15.28 -16.53
N ALA A 105 4.50 -14.54 -16.00
CA ALA A 105 5.90 -14.67 -16.38
C ALA A 105 6.54 -16.00 -15.90
N GLN A 106 6.10 -16.53 -14.75
CA GLN A 106 6.58 -17.80 -14.21
C GLN A 106 5.97 -19.02 -14.91
N GLY A 107 4.86 -18.85 -15.64
CA GLY A 107 4.18 -19.93 -16.36
C GLY A 107 3.32 -20.81 -15.44
N CYS A 108 3.03 -22.04 -15.88
CA CYS A 108 2.29 -23.01 -15.08
C CYS A 108 3.27 -23.78 -14.19
N VAL A 109 3.40 -23.36 -12.93
CA VAL A 109 4.26 -23.94 -11.89
C VAL A 109 3.46 -24.51 -10.73
#